data_AF-A0A429RX48-F1
#
_entry.id   AF-A0A429RX48-F1
#
_cell.length_a   1.000
_cell.length_b   1.000
_cell.length_c   1.000
_cell.angle_alpha   90.00
_cell.angle_beta   90.00
_cell.angle_gamma   90.00
#
_symmetry.space_group_name_H-M   'P 1'
#
loop_
_entity.id
_entity.type
_entity.pdbx_description
1 polymer ?
#
loop_
_entity_poly.entity_id
_entity_poly.type
_entity_poly.pdbx_seq_one_letter_code
_entity_poly.pdbx_strand_id
1 'polypeptide(L)'
;MLVKRRLVERHWLPEDTDIRVTRLRVTPGPAPEVEVFLFPRCSPGYKDDVSSEERVHGFENHVGLFMARAEEPVLTRLADRLETAGLMVYEGSAHNPHENTTMLYFAPSAPVATARRRFPRWELQCAGDLSACAARRPVRAEALRLAYEALKANRAETALTRLSRPPVPVAAAER
;
A
#
# COMPACT_ATOMS: atom_id res chain seq x y z
N MET A 1 -8.12 -11.29 -4.95
CA MET A 1 -7.98 -10.02 -4.19
C MET A 1 -6.55 -9.51 -4.31
N LEU A 2 -6.34 -8.22 -4.60
CA LEU A 2 -5.01 -7.64 -4.82
C LEU A 2 -4.11 -7.76 -3.58
N VAL A 3 -4.63 -7.47 -2.38
CA VAL A 3 -3.83 -7.54 -1.14
C VAL A 3 -3.28 -8.96 -0.90
N LYS A 4 -4.09 -10.00 -1.11
CA LYS A 4 -3.64 -11.39 -0.98
C LYS A 4 -2.47 -11.67 -1.92
N ARG A 5 -2.60 -11.30 -3.20
CA ARG A 5 -1.55 -11.46 -4.20
C ARG A 5 -0.26 -10.78 -3.75
N ARG A 6 -0.35 -9.55 -3.22
CA ARG A 6 0.82 -8.82 -2.71
C ARG A 6 1.49 -9.49 -1.52
N LEU A 7 0.71 -9.97 -0.55
CA LEU A 7 1.26 -10.67 0.61
C LEU A 7 1.94 -11.97 0.19
N VAL A 8 1.32 -12.73 -0.72
CA VAL A 8 1.88 -13.95 -1.32
C VAL A 8 3.22 -13.66 -2.00
N GLU A 9 3.27 -12.67 -2.88
CA GLU A 9 4.48 -12.31 -3.62
C GLU A 9 5.59 -11.77 -2.70
N ARG A 10 5.24 -10.93 -1.71
CA ARG A 10 6.21 -10.21 -0.88
C ARG A 10 6.85 -11.08 0.21
N HIS A 11 6.09 -12.05 0.73
CA HIS A 11 6.48 -12.94 1.84
C HIS A 11 6.70 -14.39 1.41
N TRP A 12 6.62 -14.65 0.10
CA TRP A 12 6.72 -15.98 -0.50
C TRP A 12 5.76 -16.99 0.16
N LEU A 13 4.50 -16.58 0.32
CA LEU A 13 3.46 -17.43 0.92
C LEU A 13 2.88 -18.38 -0.14
N PRO A 14 2.30 -19.52 0.26
CA PRO A 14 1.55 -20.39 -0.65
C PRO A 14 0.38 -19.65 -1.33
N GLU A 15 0.05 -19.99 -2.59
CA GLU A 15 -1.06 -19.35 -3.31
C GLU A 15 -2.44 -19.60 -2.65
N ASP A 16 -2.58 -20.71 -1.94
CA ASP A 16 -3.79 -21.11 -1.20
C ASP A 16 -3.91 -20.45 0.19
N THR A 17 -2.97 -19.55 0.55
CA THR A 17 -3.04 -18.75 1.79
C THR A 17 -4.40 -18.05 1.92
N ASP A 18 -5.06 -18.20 3.07
CA ASP A 18 -6.30 -17.49 3.41
C ASP A 18 -5.94 -16.10 3.96
N ILE A 19 -6.26 -15.07 3.17
CA ILE A 19 -6.18 -13.67 3.60
C ILE A 19 -7.58 -13.08 3.46
N ARG A 20 -8.09 -12.52 4.56
CA ARG A 20 -9.42 -11.91 4.61
C ARG A 20 -9.31 -10.41 4.85
N VAL A 21 -10.30 -9.68 4.39
CA VAL A 21 -10.42 -8.24 4.60
C VAL A 21 -11.75 -7.97 5.26
N THR A 22 -11.73 -7.18 6.32
CA THR A 22 -12.93 -6.70 6.99
C THR A 22 -12.77 -5.23 7.31
N ARG A 23 -13.88 -4.50 7.37
CA ARG A 23 -13.89 -3.12 7.87
C ARG A 23 -14.45 -3.09 9.28
N LEU A 24 -13.77 -2.36 10.16
CA LEU A 24 -14.19 -2.10 11.52
C LEU A 24 -14.65 -0.65 11.61
N ARG A 25 -15.89 -0.48 12.05
CA ARG A 25 -16.38 0.83 12.51
C ARG A 25 -15.88 1.04 13.93
N VAL A 26 -14.94 1.95 14.08
CA VAL A 26 -14.30 2.24 15.38
C VAL A 26 -15.12 3.19 16.25
N THR A 27 -16.07 3.92 15.68
CA THR A 27 -17.06 4.69 16.45
C THR A 27 -18.46 4.61 15.80
N PRO A 28 -19.53 4.96 16.53
CA PRO A 28 -20.90 4.96 16.01
C PRO A 28 -21.22 6.08 15.00
N GLY A 29 -20.35 7.09 14.86
CA GLY A 29 -20.56 8.26 14.00
C GLY A 29 -19.92 8.11 12.62
N PRO A 30 -19.94 9.16 11.78
CA PRO A 30 -19.16 9.23 10.55
C PRO A 30 -17.66 9.35 10.89
N ALA A 31 -17.08 8.25 11.36
CA ALA A 31 -15.68 8.11 11.67
C ALA A 31 -14.95 7.38 10.55
N PRO A 32 -13.61 7.51 10.50
CA PRO A 32 -12.80 6.70 9.59
C PRO A 32 -13.09 5.21 9.80
N GLU A 33 -13.47 4.51 8.73
CA GLU A 33 -13.53 3.06 8.72
C GLU A 33 -12.09 2.52 8.73
N VAL A 34 -11.82 1.53 9.58
CA VAL A 34 -10.53 0.86 9.61
C VAL A 34 -10.63 -0.42 8.82
N GLU A 35 -9.93 -0.50 7.69
CA GLU A 35 -9.77 -1.76 6.98
C GLU A 35 -8.71 -2.63 7.69
N VAL A 36 -9.08 -3.87 8.00
CA VAL A 36 -8.23 -4.84 8.70
C VAL A 36 -8.01 -6.04 7.80
N PHE A 37 -6.74 -6.34 7.57
CA PHE A 37 -6.27 -7.56 6.93
C PHE A 37 -6.10 -8.65 7.99
N LEU A 38 -6.81 -9.76 7.81
CA LEU A 38 -6.75 -10.92 8.69
C LEU A 38 -5.95 -12.01 8.00
N PHE A 39 -4.90 -12.49 8.67
CA PHE A 39 -4.14 -13.66 8.30
C PHE A 39 -4.36 -14.75 9.37
N PRO A 40 -5.34 -15.66 9.18
CA PRO A 40 -5.67 -16.66 10.19
C PRO A 40 -4.48 -17.58 10.47
N ARG A 41 -4.26 -17.93 11.75
CA ARG A 41 -3.19 -18.85 12.17
C ARG A 41 -3.30 -20.25 11.57
N CYS A 42 -4.52 -20.66 11.18
CA CYS A 42 -4.76 -21.93 10.50
C CYS A 42 -4.50 -21.88 8.99
N SER A 43 -4.17 -20.70 8.44
CA SER A 43 -3.87 -20.57 7.02
C SER A 43 -2.56 -21.28 6.67
N PRO A 44 -2.47 -21.94 5.49
CA PRO A 44 -1.20 -22.39 4.93
C PRO A 44 -0.17 -21.25 4.91
N GLY A 45 1.07 -21.59 5.25
CA GLY A 45 2.20 -20.65 5.22
C GLY A 45 2.15 -19.52 6.25
N TYR A 46 1.29 -19.61 7.28
CA TYR A 46 1.27 -18.63 8.37
C TYR A 46 2.66 -18.47 9.01
N LYS A 47 3.07 -17.23 9.20
CA LYS A 47 4.28 -16.83 9.94
C LYS A 47 3.94 -15.63 10.83
N ASP A 48 4.39 -15.66 12.07
CA ASP A 48 4.10 -14.60 13.06
C ASP A 48 4.73 -13.24 12.70
N ASP A 49 5.82 -13.25 11.93
CA ASP A 49 6.58 -12.06 11.54
C ASP A 49 5.89 -11.23 10.46
N VAL A 50 5.15 -11.85 9.53
CA VAL A 50 4.49 -11.17 8.39
C VAL A 50 3.71 -9.95 8.84
N SER A 51 2.85 -10.08 9.86
CA SER A 51 2.03 -8.96 10.34
C SER A 51 2.88 -7.83 10.94
N SER A 52 4.00 -8.18 11.59
CA SER A 52 4.93 -7.23 12.19
C SER A 52 5.73 -6.51 11.11
N GLU A 53 6.22 -7.23 10.10
CA GLU A 53 6.92 -6.67 8.94
C GLU A 53 6.02 -5.71 8.15
N GLU A 54 4.79 -6.13 7.84
CA GLU A 54 3.80 -5.29 7.16
C GLU A 54 3.57 -3.96 7.89
N ARG A 55 3.49 -4.01 9.23
CA ARG A 55 3.31 -2.83 10.08
C ARG A 55 4.56 -1.95 10.13
N VAL A 56 5.74 -2.54 10.28
CA VAL A 56 7.03 -1.83 10.37
C VAL A 56 7.32 -1.07 9.08
N HIS A 57 7.14 -1.74 7.95
CA HIS A 57 7.37 -1.15 6.64
C HIS A 57 6.20 -0.25 6.20
N GLY A 58 5.00 -0.49 6.75
CA GLY A 58 3.78 0.23 6.40
C GLY A 58 3.43 0.01 4.93
N PHE A 59 3.61 -1.21 4.43
CA PHE A 59 3.47 -1.50 3.01
C PHE A 59 2.07 -1.20 2.49
N GLU A 60 1.04 -1.29 3.32
CA GLU A 60 -0.34 -0.97 2.94
C GLU A 60 -0.73 0.50 3.17
N ASN A 61 0.17 1.33 3.74
CA ASN A 61 -0.08 2.77 3.90
C ASN A 61 -0.01 3.47 2.54
N HIS A 62 -1.08 4.19 2.21
CA HIS A 62 -1.18 4.96 0.98
C HIS A 62 -1.93 6.28 1.19
N VAL A 63 -1.75 7.18 0.23
CA VAL A 63 -2.56 8.38 0.07
C VAL A 63 -3.58 8.11 -1.02
N GLY A 64 -4.86 8.15 -0.67
CA GLY A 64 -5.96 8.00 -1.61
C GLY A 64 -6.38 9.35 -2.20
N LEU A 65 -6.50 9.41 -3.52
CA LEU A 65 -7.16 10.49 -4.24
C LEU A 65 -8.49 9.99 -4.79
N PHE A 66 -9.56 10.67 -4.41
CA PHE A 66 -10.91 10.32 -4.86
C PHE A 66 -11.29 11.08 -6.13
N MET A 67 -11.73 10.35 -7.13
CA MET A 67 -12.26 10.86 -8.40
C MET A 67 -13.76 10.56 -8.48
N ALA A 68 -14.57 11.56 -8.15
CA ALA A 68 -16.03 11.46 -8.14
C ALA A 68 -16.64 11.18 -9.53
N ARG A 69 -15.96 11.62 -10.60
CA ARG A 69 -16.32 11.37 -12.00
C ARG A 69 -15.07 10.98 -12.75
N ALA A 70 -14.86 9.69 -12.92
CA ALA A 70 -13.71 9.16 -13.62
C ALA A 70 -14.11 8.78 -15.05
N GLU A 71 -13.57 9.49 -16.03
CA GLU A 71 -13.63 9.11 -17.43
C GLU A 71 -12.32 8.43 -17.83
N GLU A 72 -12.39 7.37 -18.65
CA GLU A 72 -11.21 6.59 -19.05
C GLU A 72 -10.05 7.45 -19.57
N PRO A 73 -10.26 8.48 -20.42
CA PRO A 73 -9.16 9.31 -20.90
C PRO A 73 -8.49 10.15 -19.81
N VAL A 74 -9.25 10.59 -18.79
CA VAL A 74 -8.73 11.37 -17.67
C VAL A 74 -7.93 10.47 -16.73
N LEU A 75 -8.49 9.31 -16.38
CA LEU A 75 -7.81 8.32 -15.55
C LEU A 75 -6.49 7.86 -16.20
N THR A 76 -6.52 7.57 -17.51
CA THR A 76 -5.33 7.17 -18.26
C THR A 76 -4.24 8.24 -18.19
N ARG A 77 -4.57 9.50 -18.48
CA ARG A 77 -3.61 10.61 -18.44
C ARG A 77 -3.06 10.85 -17.03
N LEU A 78 -3.90 10.77 -16.00
CA LEU A 78 -3.45 10.95 -14.63
C LEU A 78 -2.49 9.84 -14.21
N ALA A 79 -2.83 8.59 -14.51
CA ALA A 79 -1.96 7.45 -14.25
C ALA A 79 -0.61 7.57 -15.01
N ASP A 80 -0.64 8.03 -16.26
CA ASP A 80 0.60 8.31 -17.02
C ASP A 80 1.46 9.40 -16.37
N ARG A 81 0.84 10.46 -15.83
CA ARG A 81 1.56 11.52 -15.11
C ARG A 81 2.16 11.03 -13.80
N LEU A 82 1.46 10.18 -13.07
CA LEU A 82 2.00 9.54 -11.87
C LEU A 82 3.24 8.71 -12.20
N GLU A 83 3.22 7.92 -13.27
CA GLU A 83 4.37 7.10 -13.65
C GLU A 83 5.54 7.91 -14.23
N THR A 84 5.26 8.90 -15.07
CA THR A 84 6.31 9.65 -15.79
C THR A 84 6.90 10.81 -14.98
N ALA A 85 6.05 11.71 -14.47
CA ALA A 85 6.48 12.89 -13.74
C ALA A 85 6.52 12.63 -12.23
N GLY A 86 5.58 11.84 -11.72
CA GLY A 86 5.54 11.42 -10.32
C GLY A 86 6.57 10.35 -9.97
N LEU A 87 7.24 9.77 -10.97
CA LEU A 87 8.22 8.69 -10.80
C LEU A 87 7.67 7.52 -9.97
N MET A 88 6.42 7.17 -10.24
CA MET A 88 5.71 6.05 -9.61
C MET A 88 5.74 4.79 -10.50
N VAL A 89 5.43 3.65 -9.90
CA VAL A 89 5.29 2.36 -10.57
C VAL A 89 3.88 1.87 -10.34
N TYR A 90 3.14 1.60 -11.42
CA TYR A 90 1.83 0.99 -11.33
C TYR A 90 1.93 -0.42 -10.75
N GLU A 91 1.20 -0.64 -9.67
CA GLU A 91 1.24 -1.86 -8.86
C GLU A 91 0.07 -2.80 -9.20
N GLY A 92 -0.99 -2.25 -9.80
CA GLY A 92 -2.19 -2.97 -10.18
C GLY A 92 -3.45 -2.24 -9.78
N SER A 93 -4.58 -2.91 -9.97
CA SER A 93 -5.90 -2.38 -9.66
C SER A 93 -6.79 -3.40 -8.98
N ALA A 94 -7.88 -2.91 -8.42
CA ALA A 94 -8.98 -3.71 -7.90
C ALA A 94 -10.31 -3.00 -8.21
N HIS A 95 -11.38 -3.77 -8.35
CA HIS A 95 -12.73 -3.22 -8.39
C HIS A 95 -13.53 -3.79 -7.22
N ASN A 96 -14.16 -2.89 -6.47
CA ASN A 96 -15.10 -3.24 -5.42
C ASN A 96 -16.54 -3.12 -5.97
N PRO A 97 -17.22 -4.24 -6.28
CA PRO A 97 -18.58 -4.20 -6.82
C PRO A 97 -19.60 -3.69 -5.80
N HIS A 98 -19.32 -3.79 -4.49
CA HIS A 98 -20.23 -3.31 -3.45
C HIS A 98 -20.30 -1.78 -3.39
N GLU A 99 -19.17 -1.12 -3.64
CA GLU A 99 -19.08 0.35 -3.66
C GLU A 99 -19.13 0.91 -5.09
N ASN A 100 -19.12 0.03 -6.09
CA ASN A 100 -18.94 0.36 -7.49
C ASN A 100 -17.76 1.33 -7.66
N THR A 101 -16.59 0.94 -7.15
CA THR A 101 -15.37 1.76 -7.18
C THR A 101 -14.23 0.94 -7.75
N THR A 102 -13.48 1.51 -8.69
CA THR A 102 -12.22 0.96 -9.19
C THR A 102 -11.06 1.71 -8.57
N MET A 103 -10.09 0.98 -8.01
CA MET A 103 -8.89 1.51 -7.38
C MET A 103 -7.66 1.16 -8.21
N LEU A 104 -6.78 2.14 -8.45
CA LEU A 104 -5.46 1.93 -9.06
C LEU A 104 -4.37 2.27 -8.04
N TYR A 105 -3.39 1.38 -7.89
CA TYR A 105 -2.32 1.50 -6.90
C TYR A 105 -0.99 1.83 -7.56
N PHE A 106 -0.23 2.71 -6.91
CA PHE A 106 1.07 3.15 -7.37
C PHE A 106 2.08 3.16 -6.23
N ALA A 107 3.20 2.47 -6.41
CA ALA A 107 4.34 2.53 -5.51
C ALA A 107 5.34 3.61 -5.96
N PRO A 108 6.12 4.23 -5.06
CA PRO A 108 7.26 5.02 -5.49
C PRO A 108 8.27 4.15 -6.25
N SER A 109 8.87 4.65 -7.32
CA SER A 109 9.97 3.95 -7.99
C SER A 109 11.17 3.77 -7.04
N ALA A 110 12.06 2.81 -7.35
CA ALA A 110 13.25 2.55 -6.53
C ALA A 110 14.11 3.82 -6.27
N PRO A 111 14.40 4.70 -7.26
CA PRO A 111 15.14 5.93 -7.00
C PRO A 111 14.41 6.86 -6.01
N VAL A 112 13.09 7.01 -6.14
CA VAL A 112 12.28 7.85 -5.24
C VAL A 112 12.23 7.26 -3.85
N ALA A 113 12.02 5.95 -3.75
CA ALA A 113 12.03 5.23 -2.50
C ALA A 113 13.37 5.48 -1.78
N THR A 114 14.51 5.17 -2.40
CA THR A 114 15.86 5.38 -1.83
C THR A 114 16.11 6.83 -1.41
N ALA A 115 15.70 7.81 -2.23
CA ALA A 115 15.94 9.22 -1.93
C ALA A 115 15.03 9.78 -0.82
N ARG A 116 13.85 9.19 -0.59
CA ARG A 116 12.85 9.75 0.33
C ARG A 116 12.43 8.74 1.39
N ARG A 117 12.83 9.01 2.63
CA ARG A 117 12.56 8.18 3.83
C ARG A 117 11.08 7.82 4.04
N ARG A 118 10.14 8.65 3.57
CA ARG A 118 8.69 8.45 3.72
C ARG A 118 7.93 9.00 2.52
N PHE A 119 8.00 8.31 1.39
CA PHE A 119 7.06 8.58 0.30
C PHE A 119 5.98 7.49 0.28
N PRO A 120 4.71 7.81 0.57
CA PRO A 120 3.65 6.82 0.64
C PRO A 120 3.31 6.29 -0.76
N ARG A 121 2.72 5.10 -0.81
CA ARG A 121 2.03 4.62 -2.01
C ARG A 121 0.84 5.52 -2.31
N TRP A 122 0.40 5.55 -3.55
CA TRP A 122 -0.76 6.33 -3.97
C TRP A 122 -1.86 5.39 -4.45
N GLU A 123 -3.10 5.76 -4.15
CA GLU A 123 -4.28 5.10 -4.66
C GLU A 123 -5.14 6.13 -5.40
N LEU A 124 -5.58 5.81 -6.61
CA LEU A 124 -6.65 6.53 -7.28
C LEU A 124 -7.93 5.74 -7.08
N GLN A 125 -8.89 6.30 -6.34
CA GLN A 125 -10.23 5.73 -6.18
C GLN A 125 -11.16 6.39 -7.19
N CYS A 126 -11.75 5.61 -8.08
CA CYS A 126 -12.59 6.09 -9.16
C CYS A 126 -13.99 5.50 -9.03
N ALA A 127 -15.00 6.35 -8.96
CA ALA A 127 -16.39 5.88 -9.02
C ALA A 127 -16.67 5.19 -10.37
N GLY A 128 -17.32 4.03 -10.33
CA GLY A 128 -17.66 3.18 -11.47
C GLY A 128 -16.79 1.93 -11.60
N ASP A 129 -17.21 1.02 -12.49
CA ASP A 129 -16.39 -0.10 -12.96
C ASP A 129 -15.53 0.34 -14.15
N LEU A 130 -14.26 0.57 -13.87
CA LEU A 130 -13.23 0.89 -14.86
C LEU A 130 -12.21 -0.25 -14.99
N SER A 131 -12.61 -1.48 -14.65
CA SER A 131 -11.72 -2.65 -14.67
C SER A 131 -11.11 -2.89 -16.04
N ALA A 132 -11.89 -2.71 -17.11
CA ALA A 132 -11.40 -2.83 -18.48
C ALA A 132 -10.31 -1.79 -18.80
N CYS A 133 -10.50 -0.54 -18.36
CA CYS A 133 -9.49 0.51 -18.50
C CYS A 133 -8.23 0.19 -17.70
N ALA A 134 -8.39 -0.27 -16.46
CA ALA A 134 -7.26 -0.59 -15.57
C ALA A 134 -6.46 -1.82 -16.04
N ALA A 135 -7.12 -2.80 -16.66
CA ALA A 135 -6.50 -4.01 -17.20
C ALA A 135 -5.59 -3.73 -18.41
N ARG A 136 -5.84 -2.63 -19.15
CA ARG A 136 -4.97 -2.21 -20.26
C ARG A 136 -3.60 -1.71 -19.79
N ARG A 137 -3.44 -1.36 -18.50
CA ARG A 137 -2.16 -0.92 -17.95
C ARG A 137 -1.37 -2.12 -17.41
N PRO A 138 -0.19 -2.44 -17.97
CA PRO A 138 0.59 -3.58 -17.51
C PRO A 138 1.29 -3.29 -16.17
N VAL A 139 1.32 -4.27 -15.29
CA VAL A 139 2.18 -4.23 -14.10
C VAL A 139 3.61 -4.55 -14.53
N ARG A 140 4.54 -3.60 -14.32
CA ARG A 140 5.97 -3.78 -14.61
C ARG A 140 6.65 -4.52 -13.45
N ALA A 141 6.56 -5.85 -13.45
CA ALA A 141 6.96 -6.71 -12.32
C ALA A 141 8.37 -6.41 -11.78
N GLU A 142 9.36 -6.26 -12.65
CA GLU A 142 10.74 -5.99 -12.22
C GLU A 142 10.89 -4.60 -11.58
N ALA A 143 10.27 -3.56 -12.16
CA ALA A 143 10.29 -2.22 -11.58
C ALA A 143 9.59 -2.18 -10.22
N LEU A 144 8.51 -2.95 -10.06
CA LEU A 144 7.76 -3.06 -8.81
C LEU A 144 8.58 -3.80 -7.74
N ARG A 145 9.26 -4.90 -8.12
CA ARG A 145 10.17 -5.64 -7.25
C ARG A 145 11.27 -4.72 -6.71
N LEU A 146 11.94 -3.98 -7.60
CA LEU A 146 12.99 -3.02 -7.21
C LEU A 146 12.47 -1.91 -6.29
N ALA A 147 11.25 -1.42 -6.53
CA ALA A 147 10.61 -0.43 -5.65
C ALA A 147 10.40 -0.98 -4.24
N TYR A 148 9.90 -2.22 -4.09
CA TYR A 148 9.71 -2.84 -2.78
C TYR A 148 11.02 -3.11 -2.05
N GLU A 149 12.06 -3.57 -2.74
CA GLU A 149 13.38 -3.76 -2.15
C GLU A 149 13.96 -2.44 -1.62
N ALA A 150 13.84 -1.35 -2.39
CA ALA A 150 14.25 -0.03 -1.93
C ALA A 150 13.45 0.45 -0.70
N LEU A 151 12.12 0.25 -0.69
CA LEU A 151 11.27 0.59 0.46
C LEU A 151 11.65 -0.20 1.72
N LYS A 152 11.97 -1.50 1.59
CA LYS A 152 12.48 -2.35 2.67
C LYS A 152 13.78 -1.76 3.23
N ALA A 153 14.75 -1.46 2.37
CA ALA A 153 16.07 -0.95 2.76
C ALA A 153 15.99 0.39 3.51
N ASN A 154 15.21 1.36 3.02
CA ASN A 154 15.07 2.67 3.67
C ASN A 154 14.51 2.60 5.10
N ARG A 155 13.58 1.68 5.33
CA ARG A 155 12.96 1.50 6.64
C ARG A 155 13.91 0.80 7.61
N ALA A 156 14.71 -0.16 7.15
CA ALA A 156 15.76 -0.79 7.95
C ALA A 156 16.79 0.24 8.42
N GLU A 157 17.28 1.10 7.53
CA GLU A 157 18.23 2.18 7.87
C GLU A 157 17.60 3.17 8.89
N THR A 158 16.33 3.50 8.70
CA THR A 158 15.61 4.39 9.64
C THR A 158 15.41 3.73 11.01
N ALA A 159 15.17 2.43 11.09
CA ALA A 159 15.02 1.71 12.35
C ALA A 159 16.35 1.67 13.13
N LEU A 160 17.46 1.36 12.45
CA LEU A 160 18.82 1.41 13.00
C LEU A 160 19.15 2.82 13.52
N THR A 161 18.89 3.86 12.72
CA THR A 161 19.14 5.26 13.12
C THR A 161 18.33 5.67 14.36
N ARG A 162 17.11 5.13 14.52
CA ARG A 162 16.27 5.40 15.70
C ARG A 162 16.78 4.71 16.96
N LEU A 163 17.28 3.48 16.85
CA LEU A 163 17.88 2.75 17.97
C LEU A 163 19.19 3.38 18.44
N SER A 164 19.91 4.06 17.54
CA SER A 164 21.16 4.76 17.86
C SER A 164 20.97 6.19 18.40
N ARG A 165 19.74 6.74 18.43
CA ARG A 165 19.51 8.05 19.04
C ARG A 165 19.41 7.91 20.56
N PRO A 166 20.20 8.67 21.34
CA PRO A 166 20.01 8.72 22.79
C PRO A 166 18.61 9.24 23.10
N PRO A 167 17.95 8.72 24.16
CA PRO A 167 16.63 9.19 24.54
C PRO A 167 16.67 10.70 24.79
N VAL A 168 15.68 11.41 24.24
CA VAL A 168 15.50 12.84 24.52
C VAL A 168 15.18 12.96 26.02
N PRO A 169 15.96 13.72 26.81
CA PRO A 169 15.64 13.91 28.22
C PRO A 169 14.27 14.59 28.33
N VAL A 170 13.34 13.90 28.98
CA VAL A 170 12.04 14.48 29.33
C VAL A 170 12.32 15.53 30.40
N ALA A 171 12.12 16.81 30.05
CA ALA A 171 12.19 17.89 31.02
C ALA A 171 11.19 17.59 32.13
N ALA A 172 11.68 17.46 33.37
CA ALA A 172 10.84 17.32 34.54
C ALA A 172 9.96 18.57 34.62
N ALA A 173 8.64 18.39 34.59
CA ALA A 173 7.72 19.47 34.88
C ALA A 173 7.92 19.89 36.35
N GLU A 174 8.50 21.07 36.56
CA GLU A 174 8.53 21.72 37.86
C GLU A 174 7.10 22.01 38.31
N ARG A 175 6.81 21.72 39.58
CA ARG A 175 5.51 21.91 40.24
C ARG A 175 5.39 23.32 40.79
#